data_AF-A0A356XEY7-F1
#
_entry.id   AF-A0A356XEY7-F1
#
_cell.length_a   1.000
_cell.length_b   1.000
_cell.length_c   1.000
_cell.angle_alpha   90.00
_cell.angle_beta   90.00
_cell.angle_gamma   90.00
#
_symmetry.space_group_name_H-M   'P 1'
#
loop_
_entity.id
_entity.type
_entity.pdbx_description
1 polymer ?
#
loop_
_entity_poly.entity_id
_entity_poly.type
_entity_poly.pdbx_seq_one_letter_code
_entity_poly.pdbx_strand_id
1 'polypeptide(L)' 'LEGNGMEQVRQGFFDFVRGIASGEITAKNEQNGYREIAIFKDGVTL' A
#
# COMPACT_ATOMS: atom_id res chain seq x y z
N LEU A 1 -14.28 -4.20 -8.03
CA LEU A 1 -13.94 -5.57 -7.56
C LEU A 1 -14.92 -6.61 -8.05
N GLU A 2 -15.98 -6.20 -8.74
CA GLU A 2 -16.96 -7.08 -9.37
C GLU A 2 -16.40 -7.53 -10.73
N GLY A 3 -15.90 -8.77 -10.81
CA GLY A 3 -15.58 -9.44 -12.08
C GLY A 3 -14.21 -10.10 -12.22
N ASN A 4 -13.25 -9.86 -11.31
CA ASN A 4 -11.94 -10.52 -11.37
C ASN A 4 -11.88 -11.69 -10.39
N GLY A 5 -11.39 -12.85 -10.87
CA GLY A 5 -11.15 -14.01 -10.01
C GLY A 5 -10.06 -13.72 -8.97
N MET A 6 -10.11 -14.40 -7.82
CA MET A 6 -9.17 -14.17 -6.70
C MET A 6 -7.70 -14.24 -7.14
N GLU A 7 -7.36 -15.15 -8.05
CA GLU A 7 -6.00 -15.29 -8.60
C GLU A 7 -5.55 -14.06 -9.39
N GLN A 8 -6.44 -13.49 -10.20
CA GLN A 8 -6.14 -12.29 -11.00
C GLN A 8 -5.94 -11.06 -10.11
N VAL A 9 -6.76 -10.93 -9.07
CA VAL A 9 -6.61 -9.86 -8.07
C VAL A 9 -5.30 -10.01 -7.31
N ARG A 10 -4.94 -11.25 -6.91
CA ARG A 10 -3.67 -11.54 -6.23
C ARG A 10 -2.47 -11.15 -7.09
N GLN A 11 -2.48 -11.55 -8.37
CA GLN A 11 -1.38 -11.25 -9.28
C GLN A 11 -1.25 -9.75 -9.52
N GLY A 12 -2.36 -9.06 -9.82
CA GLY A 12 -2.35 -7.61 -10.03
C GLY A 12 -1.90 -6.83 -8.79
N PHE A 13 -2.27 -7.29 -7.59
CA PHE A 13 -1.79 -6.70 -6.35
C PHE A 13 -0.29 -6.89 -6.15
N PHE A 14 0.24 -8.08 -6.45
CA PHE A 14 1.68 -8.34 -6.34
C PHE A 14 2.50 -7.47 -7.31
N ASP A 15 2.05 -7.34 -8.56
CA ASP A 15 2.69 -6.48 -9.55
C ASP A 15 2.63 -5.00 -9.16
N PHE A 16 1.53 -4.56 -8.56
CA PHE A 16 1.40 -3.20 -8.02
C PHE A 16 2.41 -2.93 -6.90
N VAL A 17 2.54 -3.85 -5.93
CA VAL A 17 3.54 -3.75 -4.84
C VAL A 17 4.96 -3.72 -5.40
N ARG A 18 5.26 -4.55 -6.41
CA ARG A 18 6.55 -4.53 -7.12
C ARG A 18 6.84 -3.17 -7.75
N GLY A 19 5.86 -2.58 -8.44
CA GLY A 19 6.00 -1.26 -9.06
C GLY A 19 6.28 -0.14 -8.04
N ILE A 20 5.64 -0.21 -6.87
CA ILE A 20 5.94 0.71 -5.75
C ILE A 20 7.39 0.51 -5.27
N ALA A 21 7.79 -0.73 -5.00
CA ALA A 21 9.12 -1.04 -4.49
C ALA A 21 10.25 -0.67 -5.48
N SER A 22 9.99 -0.74 -6.79
CA SER A 22 10.93 -0.32 -7.84
C SER A 22 10.95 1.20 -8.05
N GLY A 23 10.06 1.97 -7.42
CA GLY A 23 9.95 3.42 -7.60
C GLY A 23 9.28 3.85 -8.91
N GLU A 24 8.71 2.91 -9.67
CA GLU A 24 7.96 3.18 -10.90
C GLU A 24 6.57 3.77 -10.59
N ILE A 25 5.98 3.38 -9.45
CA ILE A 25 4.68 3.83 -8.99
C ILE A 25 4.83 4.50 -7.63
N THR A 26 4.38 5.75 -7.49
CA THR A 26 4.33 6.43 -6.19
C THR A 26 3.08 6.00 -5.42
N ALA A 27 3.23 5.59 -4.16
CA ALA A 27 2.08 5.23 -3.34
C ALA A 27 1.20 6.46 -3.06
N LYS A 28 -0.12 6.28 -2.94
CA LYS A 28 -1.04 7.40 -2.70
C LYS A 28 -0.71 8.18 -1.42
N ASN A 29 -0.25 7.51 -0.37
CA ASN A 29 0.17 8.18 0.86
C ASN A 29 1.29 9.19 0.61
N GLU A 30 2.28 8.80 -0.19
CA GLU A 30 3.40 9.66 -0.56
C GLU A 30 2.96 10.82 -1.46
N GLN A 31 2.07 10.57 -2.42
CA GLN A 31 1.50 11.61 -3.29
C GLN A 31 0.74 12.69 -2.50
N ASN A 32 0.04 12.28 -1.43
CA ASN A 32 -0.71 13.19 -0.57
C ASN A 32 0.14 13.73 0.60
N GLY A 33 1.43 13.40 0.66
CA GLY A 33 2.35 13.89 1.69
C GLY A 33 2.18 13.26 3.08
N TYR A 34 1.40 12.18 3.21
CA TYR A 34 1.22 11.48 4.49
C TYR A 34 2.48 10.72 4.88
N ARG A 35 3.03 11.03 6.06
CA ARG A 35 4.23 10.40 6.64
C ARG A 35 4.07 10.08 8.13
N GLU A 36 2.83 10.06 8.60
CA GLU A 36 2.50 9.73 9.98
C GLU A 36 2.72 8.23 10.23
N ILE A 37 3.26 7.90 11.40
CA ILE A 37 3.47 6.53 11.84
C ILE A 37 2.83 6.35 13.21
N ALA A 38 1.91 5.39 13.32
CA ALA A 38 1.37 5.01 14.62
C ALA A 38 2.41 4.17 15.37
N ILE A 39 2.93 4.71 16.47
CA ILE A 39 3.85 3.97 17.35
C ILE A 39 3.02 3.25 18.40
N PHE A 40 2.86 1.93 18.25
CA PHE A 40 2.23 1.10 19.27
C PHE A 40 3.22 0.83 20.40
N LYS A 41 3.29 1.75 21.35
CA LYS A 41 3.90 1.54 22.67
C LYS A 41 2.78 1.60 23.71
N ASP A 42 2.87 0.78 24.75
CA ASP A 42 1.86 0.71 25.82
C ASP A 42 1.39 2.12 26.24
N GLY A 43 0.16 2.47 25.84
CA GLY A 43 -0.54 3.68 26.29
C GLY A 43 -0.36 5.00 25.52
N VAL A 44 0.30 5.09 24.37
CA VAL A 44 0.32 6.37 23.61
C VAL A 44 0.15 6.16 22.10
N THR A 45 -0.91 6.74 21.55
CA THR A 45 -1.08 7.01 20.11
C THR A 45 -0.65 8.45 19.86
N LEU A 46 0.41 8.65 19.08
CA LEU A 46 0.86 9.97 18.58
C LEU A 46 0.19 10.25 17.24
#